data_AF-A0A4Z1QKY0-F1
#
_entry.id   AF-A0A4Z1QKY0-F1
#
_cell.length_a   1.000
_cell.length_b   1.000
_cell.length_c   1.000
_cell.angle_alpha   90.00
_cell.angle_beta   90.00
_cell.angle_gamma   90.00
#
_symmetry.space_group_name_H-M   'P 1'
#
loop_
_entity.id
_entity.type
_entity.pdbx_description
1 polymer ?
#
loop_
_entity_poly.entity_id
_entity_poly.type
_entity_poly.pdbx_seq_one_letter_code
_entity_poly.pdbx_strand_id
1 'polypeptide(L)'
;MRNALILAAAIAGAAILGNTTAQAGSYAAAEINMRAGPSTHYPSMGILAGGMPLNVIGCTKGFRWCDVEAAGRRGWVSGAYIDIDHDAQRLRVPAHAHLVHEPVVPTVSFNIGTYWSDHYADQDFYGDIDTWDDFAWEDDVPPPGWDPNW
;
A
#
# COMPACT_ATOMS: atom_id res chain seq x y z
N MET A 1 -56.37 6.36 41.91
CA MET A 1 -55.33 6.90 41.01
C MET A 1 -54.23 5.84 40.94
N ARG A 2 -54.34 4.86 40.03
CA ARG A 2 -53.73 4.81 38.68
C ARG A 2 -52.20 4.67 38.73
N ASN A 3 -51.75 3.41 38.60
CA ASN A 3 -50.64 2.87 37.78
C ASN A 3 -49.21 3.41 38.08
N ALA A 4 -48.14 2.62 38.02
CA ALA A 4 -47.81 1.73 36.91
C ALA A 4 -46.82 0.62 37.28
N LEU A 5 -46.95 -0.48 36.54
CA LEU A 5 -46.13 -1.69 36.57
C LEU A 5 -44.77 -1.42 35.91
N ILE A 6 -43.72 -1.97 36.53
CA ILE A 6 -42.35 -1.98 36.04
C ILE A 6 -42.26 -2.99 34.89
N LEU A 7 -42.00 -2.52 33.67
CA LEU A 7 -41.61 -3.37 32.54
C LEU A 7 -40.10 -3.27 32.38
N ALA A 8 -39.37 -4.25 32.90
CA ALA A 8 -37.97 -4.45 32.59
C ALA A 8 -37.87 -5.14 31.22
N ALA A 9 -37.58 -4.38 30.16
CA ALA A 9 -37.24 -4.93 28.86
C ALA A 9 -35.79 -5.40 28.89
N ALA A 10 -35.58 -6.72 28.89
CA ALA A 10 -34.27 -7.32 28.68
C ALA A 10 -33.90 -7.18 27.19
N ILE A 11 -33.02 -6.24 26.86
CA ILE A 11 -32.40 -6.15 25.54
C ILE A 11 -31.31 -7.21 25.49
N ALA A 12 -31.59 -8.34 24.83
CA ALA A 12 -30.56 -9.30 24.47
C ALA A 12 -29.69 -8.69 23.36
N GLY A 13 -28.52 -8.18 23.72
CA GLY A 13 -27.52 -7.71 22.75
C GLY A 13 -26.93 -8.90 21.99
N ALA A 14 -27.28 -9.05 20.71
CA ALA A 14 -26.57 -9.96 19.82
C ALA A 14 -25.19 -9.34 19.53
N ALA A 15 -24.14 -9.91 20.12
CA ALA A 15 -22.76 -9.58 19.74
C ALA A 15 -22.52 -10.13 18.33
N ILE A 16 -22.48 -9.25 17.33
CA ILE A 16 -21.98 -9.59 16.00
C ILE A 16 -20.48 -9.84 16.17
N LEU A 17 -20.06 -11.11 16.20
CA LEU A 17 -18.65 -11.47 16.07
C LEU A 17 -18.24 -11.14 14.63
N GLY A 18 -17.75 -9.92 14.41
CA GLY A 18 -17.11 -9.54 13.17
C GLY A 18 -15.82 -10.33 13.04
N ASN A 19 -15.72 -11.19 12.03
CA ASN A 19 -14.47 -11.83 11.67
C ASN A 19 -13.54 -10.74 11.11
N THR A 20 -12.71 -10.16 11.97
CA THR A 20 -11.62 -9.29 11.51
C THR A 20 -10.53 -10.20 10.95
N THR A 21 -10.46 -10.34 9.63
CA THR A 21 -9.25 -10.88 8.99
C THR A 21 -8.12 -9.91 9.31
N ALA A 22 -7.15 -10.33 10.14
CA ALA A 22 -5.96 -9.54 10.37
C ALA A 22 -5.28 -9.33 9.01
N GLN A 23 -5.06 -8.07 8.62
CA GLN A 23 -4.32 -7.77 7.41
C GLN A 23 -2.89 -8.30 7.58
N ALA A 24 -2.42 -9.03 6.56
CA ALA A 24 -1.07 -9.59 6.56
C ALA A 24 -0.03 -8.49 6.82
N GLY A 25 0.92 -8.77 7.72
CA GLY A 25 2.03 -7.87 7.99
C GLY A 25 2.88 -7.69 6.73
N SER A 26 3.26 -6.45 6.43
CA SER A 26 4.12 -6.13 5.29
C SER A 26 5.37 -5.38 5.77
N TYR A 27 6.51 -5.68 5.15
CA TYR A 27 7.81 -5.19 5.59
C TYR A 27 8.70 -4.85 4.40
N ALA A 28 9.53 -3.81 4.56
CA ALA A 28 10.64 -3.57 3.65
C ALA A 28 11.63 -4.74 3.77
N ALA A 29 11.90 -5.42 2.67
CA ALA A 29 12.71 -6.63 2.70
C ALA A 29 14.22 -6.37 2.60
N ALA A 30 14.59 -5.12 2.31
CA ALA A 30 15.93 -4.56 2.31
C ALA A 30 15.82 -3.04 2.53
N GLU A 31 16.94 -2.31 2.44
CA GLU A 31 16.87 -0.86 2.29
C GLU A 31 16.25 -0.52 0.92
N ILE A 32 15.15 0.24 0.92
CA ILE A 32 14.40 0.55 -0.29
C ILE A 32 14.14 2.05 -0.42
N ASN A 33 14.31 2.56 -1.63
CA ASN A 33 14.01 3.95 -1.94
C ASN A 33 12.51 4.13 -2.15
N MET A 34 11.89 4.97 -1.34
CA MET A 34 10.50 5.39 -1.49
C MET A 34 10.44 6.64 -2.36
N ARG A 35 9.56 6.63 -3.36
CA ARG A 35 9.52 7.64 -4.43
C ARG A 35 8.15 8.30 -4.54
N ALA A 36 8.13 9.48 -5.14
CA ALA A 36 6.91 10.24 -5.36
C ALA A 36 6.04 9.69 -6.52
N GLY A 37 6.46 8.62 -7.18
CA GLY A 37 5.70 7.95 -8.23
C GLY A 37 6.29 6.59 -8.61
N PRO A 38 5.57 5.77 -9.41
CA PRO A 38 5.92 4.41 -9.79
C PRO A 38 7.01 4.33 -10.87
N SER A 39 8.14 4.99 -10.65
CA SER A 39 9.32 4.94 -11.52
C SER A 39 10.56 5.42 -10.76
N THR A 40 11.74 4.97 -11.20
CA THR A 40 13.01 5.47 -10.67
C THR A 40 13.35 6.90 -11.08
N HIS A 41 12.63 7.45 -12.05
CA HIS A 41 12.75 8.85 -12.46
C HIS A 41 12.17 9.81 -11.41
N TYR A 42 11.06 9.46 -10.77
CA TYR A 42 10.42 10.33 -9.78
C TYR A 42 11.32 10.63 -8.57
N PRO A 43 11.13 11.81 -7.93
CA PRO A 43 11.86 12.20 -6.73
C PRO A 43 11.88 11.13 -5.65
N SER A 44 13.02 10.99 -4.96
CA SER A 44 13.13 10.17 -3.77
C SER A 44 12.57 10.93 -2.56
N MET A 45 11.66 10.28 -1.83
CA MET A 45 11.08 10.73 -0.57
C MET A 45 11.88 10.24 0.64
N GLY A 46 12.92 9.43 0.41
CA GLY A 46 13.78 8.85 1.43
C GLY A 46 13.94 7.33 1.29
N ILE A 47 14.56 6.73 2.30
CA ILE A 47 14.88 5.31 2.35
C ILE A 47 14.12 4.67 3.51
N LEU A 48 13.46 3.54 3.25
CA LEU A 48 12.92 2.67 4.28
C LEU A 48 13.97 1.62 4.62
N ALA A 49 14.25 1.43 5.91
CA ALA A 49 15.23 0.45 6.36
C ALA A 49 14.71 -0.98 6.21
N GLY A 50 15.61 -1.96 6.03
CA GLY A 50 15.24 -3.37 6.03
C GLY A 50 14.54 -3.79 7.33
N GLY A 51 13.45 -4.56 7.20
CA GLY A 51 12.58 -4.99 8.30
C GLY A 51 11.58 -3.92 8.76
N MET A 52 11.61 -2.72 8.21
CA MET A 52 10.66 -1.66 8.57
C MET A 52 9.23 -2.07 8.19
N PRO A 53 8.27 -2.02 9.13
CA PRO A 53 6.87 -2.25 8.82
C PRO A 53 6.33 -1.17 7.88
N LEU A 54 5.51 -1.59 6.92
CA LEU A 54 4.80 -0.70 6.00
C LEU A 54 3.40 -1.24 5.72
N ASN A 55 2.51 -0.38 5.26
CA ASN A 55 1.20 -0.77 4.77
C ASN A 55 1.20 -0.72 3.24
N VAL A 56 0.76 -1.78 2.56
CA VAL A 56 0.61 -1.77 1.10
C VAL A 56 -0.80 -1.32 0.76
N ILE A 57 -0.92 -0.14 0.14
CA ILE A 57 -2.22 0.41 -0.28
C ILE A 57 -2.69 -0.28 -1.56
N GLY A 58 -1.76 -0.57 -2.46
CA GLY A 58 -1.98 -1.33 -3.68
C GLY A 58 -0.75 -1.32 -4.56
N CYS A 59 -0.76 -2.11 -5.63
CA CYS A 59 0.33 -2.12 -6.60
C CYS A 59 -0.16 -1.88 -8.02
N THR A 60 0.72 -1.41 -8.89
CA THR A 60 0.45 -1.30 -10.31
C THR A 60 0.17 -2.68 -10.91
N LYS A 61 -0.42 -2.72 -12.10
CA LYS A 61 -0.57 -3.97 -12.85
C LYS A 61 0.79 -4.68 -12.97
N GLY A 62 0.79 -5.98 -12.70
CA GLY A 62 2.02 -6.79 -12.67
C GLY A 62 2.89 -6.55 -11.44
N PHE A 63 2.42 -5.83 -10.43
CA PHE A 63 3.03 -5.69 -9.09
C PHE A 63 4.46 -5.11 -9.06
N ARG A 64 4.85 -4.41 -10.12
CA ARG A 64 6.18 -3.78 -10.23
C ARG A 64 6.38 -2.71 -9.18
N TRP A 65 5.43 -1.79 -9.08
CA TRP A 65 5.46 -0.70 -8.13
C TRP A 65 4.28 -0.80 -7.17
N CYS A 66 4.53 -0.54 -5.91
CA CYS A 66 3.52 -0.57 -4.86
C CYS A 66 3.47 0.76 -4.15
N ASP A 67 2.26 1.31 -4.07
CA ASP A 67 1.92 2.44 -3.22
C ASP A 67 1.83 1.93 -1.78
N VAL A 68 2.62 2.55 -0.92
CA VAL A 68 2.79 2.16 0.48
C VAL A 68 2.66 3.36 1.39
N GLU A 69 2.23 3.10 2.62
CA GLU A 69 2.34 4.04 3.72
C GLU A 69 3.38 3.53 4.74
N ALA A 70 4.37 4.36 5.03
CA ALA A 70 5.42 4.06 5.99
C ALA A 70 5.85 5.32 6.75
N ALA A 71 5.97 5.22 8.07
CA ALA A 71 6.30 6.35 8.95
C ALA A 71 5.43 7.61 8.68
N GLY A 72 4.12 7.43 8.47
CA GLY A 72 3.16 8.51 8.26
C GLY A 72 3.28 9.21 6.90
N ARG A 73 4.03 8.63 5.95
CA ARG A 73 4.18 9.16 4.59
C ARG A 73 3.74 8.12 3.58
N ARG A 74 3.07 8.59 2.53
CA ARG A 74 2.64 7.78 1.39
C ARG A 74 3.64 7.90 0.24
N GLY A 75 3.87 6.83 -0.52
CA GLY A 75 4.84 6.81 -1.62
C GLY A 75 4.97 5.46 -2.31
N TRP A 76 5.79 5.41 -3.34
CA TRP A 76 5.95 4.23 -4.19
C TRP A 76 7.29 3.54 -3.95
N VAL A 77 7.27 2.21 -3.85
CA VAL A 77 8.46 1.37 -3.78
C VAL A 77 8.36 0.21 -4.77
N SER A 78 9.49 -0.43 -5.06
CA SER A 78 9.49 -1.66 -5.86
C SER A 78 8.82 -2.80 -5.09
N GLY A 79 7.83 -3.44 -5.70
CA GLY A 79 7.14 -4.60 -5.11
C GLY A 79 8.08 -5.78 -4.87
N ALA A 80 9.16 -5.90 -5.65
CA ALA A 80 10.20 -6.93 -5.46
C ALA A 80 10.97 -6.81 -4.13
N TYR A 81 10.81 -5.70 -3.40
CA TYR A 81 11.41 -5.50 -2.09
C TYR A 81 10.40 -5.33 -0.95
N ILE A 82 9.16 -5.75 -1.15
CA ILE A 82 8.19 -5.87 -0.06
C ILE A 82 8.00 -7.35 0.26
N ASP A 83 8.21 -7.71 1.52
CA ASP A 83 7.79 -9.00 2.07
C ASP A 83 6.37 -8.85 2.65
N ILE A 84 5.50 -9.82 2.35
CA ILE A 84 4.19 -9.99 2.96
C ILE A 84 4.19 -11.31 3.73
N ASP A 85 3.69 -11.27 4.97
CA ASP A 85 3.45 -12.48 5.76
C ASP A 85 2.30 -13.28 5.12
N HIS A 86 2.58 -14.53 4.76
CA HIS A 86 1.59 -15.48 4.25
C HIS A 86 1.78 -16.83 4.93
N ASP A 87 0.74 -17.29 5.63
CA ASP A 87 0.80 -18.43 6.54
C ASP A 87 1.94 -18.31 7.57
N ALA A 88 3.02 -19.08 7.39
CA ALA A 88 4.21 -19.10 8.25
C ALA A 88 5.48 -18.65 7.50
N GLN A 89 5.32 -18.01 6.35
CA GLN A 89 6.41 -17.58 5.48
C GLN A 89 6.28 -16.10 5.12
N ARG A 90 7.40 -15.51 4.72
CA ARG A 90 7.43 -14.20 4.07
C ARG A 90 7.65 -14.39 2.59
N LEU A 91 6.75 -13.84 1.79
CA LEU A 91 6.81 -13.90 0.34
C LEU A 91 6.97 -12.50 -0.22
N ARG A 92 7.77 -12.37 -1.28
CA ARG A 92 7.81 -11.11 -2.02
C ARG A 92 6.46 -10.85 -2.67
N VAL A 93 6.04 -9.58 -2.72
CA VAL A 93 4.73 -9.20 -3.29
C VAL A 93 4.46 -9.85 -4.66
N PRO A 94 5.38 -9.84 -5.64
CA PRO A 94 5.13 -10.47 -6.94
C PRO A 94 4.88 -11.97 -6.83
N ALA A 95 5.69 -12.69 -6.05
CA ALA A 95 5.52 -14.13 -5.83
C ALA A 95 4.21 -14.44 -5.09
N HIS A 96 3.89 -13.67 -4.05
CA HIS A 96 2.63 -13.79 -3.31
C HIS A 96 1.42 -13.62 -4.25
N ALA A 97 1.44 -12.59 -5.11
CA ALA A 97 0.36 -12.30 -6.03
C ALA A 97 0.13 -13.40 -7.07
N HIS A 98 1.15 -14.16 -7.44
CA HIS A 98 1.03 -15.31 -8.35
C HIS A 98 0.55 -16.59 -7.66
N LEU A 99 0.89 -16.77 -6.38
CA LEU A 99 0.53 -17.98 -5.62
C LEU A 99 -0.90 -17.90 -5.05
N VAL A 100 -1.34 -16.71 -4.65
CA VAL A 100 -2.61 -16.51 -3.94
C VAL A 100 -3.64 -15.92 -4.90
N HIS A 101 -4.67 -16.71 -5.22
CA HIS A 101 -5.71 -16.35 -6.19
C HIS A 101 -6.70 -15.28 -5.68
N GLU A 102 -6.68 -14.99 -4.39
CA GLU A 102 -7.44 -13.89 -3.76
C GLU A 102 -6.45 -12.78 -3.37
N PRO A 103 -6.30 -11.73 -4.18
CA PRO A 103 -5.25 -10.75 -3.97
C PRO A 103 -5.52 -9.95 -2.71
N VAL A 104 -4.72 -10.18 -1.67
CA VAL A 104 -4.63 -9.31 -0.49
C VAL A 104 -4.21 -7.89 -0.90
N VAL A 105 -3.51 -7.75 -2.04
CA VAL A 105 -3.00 -6.48 -2.54
C VAL A 105 -3.81 -6.01 -3.75
N PRO A 106 -4.59 -4.91 -3.64
CA PRO A 106 -5.38 -4.42 -4.75
C PRO A 106 -4.49 -3.86 -5.86
N THR A 107 -4.99 -3.89 -7.10
CA THR A 107 -4.35 -3.19 -8.22
C THR A 107 -4.79 -1.73 -8.25
N VAL A 108 -3.83 -0.81 -8.37
CA VAL A 108 -4.05 0.64 -8.44
C VAL A 108 -3.38 1.25 -9.67
N SER A 109 -3.82 2.44 -10.05
CA SER A 109 -3.15 3.29 -11.04
C SER A 109 -2.54 4.51 -10.36
N PHE A 110 -1.64 5.19 -11.06
CA PHE A 110 -1.05 6.45 -10.64
C PHE A 110 -1.50 7.56 -11.58
N ASN A 111 -2.02 8.64 -11.00
CA ASN A 111 -2.23 9.90 -11.69
C ASN A 111 -1.46 10.96 -10.92
N ILE A 112 -0.43 11.55 -11.54
CA ILE A 112 0.47 12.45 -10.84
C ILE A 112 -0.27 13.67 -10.28
N GLY A 113 -1.17 14.27 -11.06
CA GLY A 113 -1.93 15.46 -10.67
C GLY A 113 -2.69 15.25 -9.36
N THR A 114 -3.55 14.23 -9.30
CA THR A 114 -4.33 13.93 -8.08
C THR A 114 -3.45 13.40 -6.95
N TYR A 115 -2.51 12.49 -7.24
CA TYR A 115 -1.69 11.88 -6.20
C TYR A 115 -0.79 12.91 -5.51
N TRP A 116 -0.16 13.80 -6.29
CA TRP A 116 0.71 14.84 -5.74
C TRP A 116 -0.09 15.94 -5.05
N SER A 117 -1.27 16.32 -5.57
CA SER A 117 -2.12 17.30 -4.87
C SER A 117 -2.57 16.79 -3.51
N ASP A 118 -2.84 15.49 -3.39
CA ASP A 118 -3.36 14.88 -2.16
C ASP A 118 -2.27 14.60 -1.12
N HIS A 119 -1.03 14.36 -1.56
CA HIS A 119 0.04 13.84 -0.69
C HIS A 119 1.29 14.72 -0.60
N TYR A 120 1.54 15.58 -1.58
CA TYR A 120 2.81 16.29 -1.73
C TYR A 120 2.67 17.78 -2.01
N ALA A 121 1.50 18.39 -1.77
CA ALA A 121 1.28 19.83 -2.00
C ALA A 121 2.25 20.73 -1.20
N ASP A 122 2.89 20.20 -0.14
CA ASP A 122 3.87 20.87 0.70
C ASP A 122 5.33 20.55 0.35
N GLN A 123 5.59 19.70 -0.65
CA GLN A 123 6.93 19.28 -1.03
C GLN A 123 7.55 20.25 -2.04
N ASP A 124 8.85 20.52 -1.91
CA ASP A 124 9.56 21.49 -2.76
C ASP A 124 9.45 21.18 -4.26
N PHE A 125 9.43 19.89 -4.64
CA PHE A 125 9.34 19.46 -6.03
C PHE A 125 7.93 19.59 -6.63
N TYR A 126 6.90 19.89 -5.82
CA TYR A 126 5.52 19.99 -6.29
C TYR A 126 5.34 21.10 -7.33
N GLY A 127 6.09 22.21 -7.19
CA GLY A 127 6.04 23.32 -8.13
C GLY A 127 6.50 22.97 -9.55
N ASP A 128 7.27 21.88 -9.70
CA ASP A 128 7.80 21.42 -10.98
C ASP A 128 6.96 20.27 -11.59
N ILE A 129 5.71 20.08 -11.14
CA ILE A 129 4.85 18.94 -11.54
C ILE A 129 4.76 18.75 -13.05
N ASP A 130 4.73 19.83 -13.84
CA ASP A 130 4.68 19.77 -15.30
C ASP A 130 5.88 19.01 -15.89
N THR A 131 7.07 19.11 -15.26
CA THR A 131 8.27 18.37 -15.68
C THR A 131 8.10 16.86 -15.48
N TRP A 132 7.28 16.46 -14.53
CA TRP A 132 7.08 15.08 -14.11
C TRP A 132 5.86 14.41 -14.76
N ASP A 133 4.88 15.20 -15.19
CA ASP A 133 3.68 14.72 -15.91
C ASP A 133 3.98 14.33 -17.35
N ASP A 134 4.98 14.96 -17.98
CA ASP A 134 5.43 14.62 -19.34
C ASP A 134 6.09 13.23 -19.46
N PHE A 135 6.26 12.51 -18.34
CA PHE A 135 6.92 11.21 -18.29
C PHE A 135 5.91 10.05 -18.27
N ALA A 136 5.95 9.21 -19.33
CA ALA A 136 5.16 7.99 -19.45
C ALA A 136 5.74 6.83 -18.63
N TRP A 137 5.46 6.84 -17.32
CA TRP A 137 6.02 5.85 -16.37
C TRP A 137 5.54 4.41 -16.61
N GLU A 138 4.37 4.21 -17.22
CA GLU A 138 3.84 2.87 -17.50
C GLU A 138 4.71 2.06 -18.47
N ASP A 139 5.43 2.76 -19.36
CA ASP A 139 6.33 2.20 -20.36
C ASP A 139 7.77 2.05 -19.86
N ASP A 140 8.03 2.45 -18.60
CA ASP A 140 9.37 2.40 -18.01
C ASP A 140 9.85 0.95 -17.80
N VAL A 141 11.17 0.80 -17.73
CA VAL A 141 11.81 -0.47 -17.39
C VAL A 141 11.36 -0.92 -15.98
N PRO A 142 11.33 -2.24 -15.73
CA PRO A 142 10.98 -2.74 -14.40
C PRO A 142 11.90 -2.17 -13.31
N PRO A 143 11.38 -1.99 -12.08
CA PRO A 143 12.17 -1.42 -11.00
C PRO A 143 13.37 -2.30 -10.63
N PRO A 144 14.34 -1.75 -9.87
CA PRO A 144 15.44 -2.53 -9.33
C PRO A 144 14.93 -3.76 -8.56
N GLY A 145 15.65 -4.88 -8.69
CA GLY A 145 15.30 -6.15 -8.06
C GLY A 145 14.19 -6.93 -8.75
N TRP A 146 13.64 -6.44 -9.87
CA TRP A 146 12.59 -7.15 -10.60
C TRP A 146 13.10 -8.42 -11.28
N ASP A 147 12.38 -9.53 -11.09
CA ASP A 147 12.53 -10.78 -11.83
C ASP A 147 11.28 -10.99 -12.71
N PRO A 148 11.40 -11.17 -14.03
CA PRO A 148 10.23 -11.48 -14.86
C PRO A 148 9.61 -12.86 -14.57
N ASN A 149 10.27 -13.73 -13.81
CA ASN A 149 9.85 -15.11 -13.51
C ASN A 149 9.33 -15.30 -12.08
N TRP A 150 8.93 -14.22 -11.40
CA TRP A 150 8.24 -14.31 -10.11
C TRP A 150 7.05 -15.28 -10.14
#